data_AF-A0A1V1NW26-F1
#
_entry.id   AF-A0A1V1NW26-F1
#
_cell.length_a   1.000
_cell.length_b   1.000
_cell.length_c   1.000
_cell.angle_alpha   90.00
_cell.angle_beta   90.00
_cell.angle_gamma   90.00
#
_symmetry.space_group_name_H-M   'P 1'
#
loop_
_entity.id
_entity.type
_entity.pdbx_description
1 polymer ?
#
loop_
_entity_poly.entity_id
_entity_poly.type
_entity_poly.pdbx_seq_one_letter_code
_entity_poly.pdbx_strand_id
1 'polypeptide(L)'
;MIDEDNIIDNDNDEVLYPELIRKKGRFPTIEIDIGNIPKKFENNWTNTVVKITKEWVIDRKYTKKGTLWIWTAPSYNFQNNMTWSEFIMAQGLPKDFFNYLCTQLKHNFGKNIVKFSEYVEFSDEWMSICHVEKRKVWQEDDPYTYKQI
;
A
#
# COMPACT_ATOMS: atom_id res chain seq x y z
N MET A 1 -34.14 -34.45 -17.60
CA MET A 1 -33.30 -35.18 -16.62
C MET A 1 -31.96 -34.49 -16.72
N ILE A 2 -31.70 -33.63 -15.73
CA ILE A 2 -30.49 -32.84 -15.42
C ILE A 2 -29.70 -32.32 -16.63
N ASP A 3 -29.94 -31.04 -16.94
CA ASP A 3 -29.13 -30.21 -17.82
C ASP A 3 -27.67 -30.21 -17.34
N GLU A 4 -26.75 -30.51 -18.25
CA GLU A 4 -25.31 -30.42 -17.99
C GLU A 4 -24.95 -28.93 -17.84
N ASP A 5 -24.81 -28.52 -16.58
CA ASP A 5 -24.37 -27.20 -16.18
C ASP A 5 -23.06 -26.82 -16.89
N ASN A 6 -23.19 -25.85 -17.80
CA ASN A 6 -22.11 -25.00 -18.27
C ASN A 6 -21.44 -24.30 -17.08
N ILE A 7 -20.45 -24.95 -16.48
CA ILE A 7 -19.44 -24.24 -15.68
C ILE A 7 -18.46 -23.63 -16.67
N ILE A 8 -18.84 -22.47 -17.21
CA ILE A 8 -17.88 -21.56 -17.81
C ILE A 8 -17.14 -20.95 -16.63
N ASP A 9 -15.96 -21.50 -16.36
CA ASP A 9 -14.95 -20.91 -15.50
C ASP A 9 -14.46 -19.63 -16.19
N ASN A 10 -15.25 -18.56 -16.07
CA ASN A 10 -14.85 -17.21 -16.46
C ASN A 10 -13.94 -16.66 -15.36
N ASP A 11 -12.76 -17.28 -15.20
CA ASP A 11 -11.55 -16.58 -14.74
C ASP A 11 -11.10 -15.63 -15.86
N ASN A 12 -12.01 -14.73 -16.26
CA ASN A 12 -11.62 -13.53 -16.95
C ASN A 12 -10.83 -12.74 -15.91
N ASP A 13 -9.50 -12.79 -16.03
CA ASP A 13 -8.57 -11.74 -15.62
C ASP A 13 -9.00 -10.43 -16.29
N GLU A 14 -10.17 -9.89 -15.88
CA GLU A 14 -10.56 -8.54 -16.22
C GLU A 14 -9.47 -7.66 -15.61
N VAL A 15 -8.71 -7.01 -16.49
CA VAL A 15 -7.89 -5.87 -16.17
C VAL A 15 -8.84 -4.79 -15.63
N LEU A 16 -9.07 -4.84 -14.32
CA LEU A 16 -9.91 -3.88 -13.62
C LEU A 16 -9.07 -2.64 -13.39
N TYR A 17 -9.62 -1.49 -13.80
CA TYR A 17 -9.07 -0.18 -13.49
C TYR A 17 -9.75 0.30 -12.21
N PRO A 18 -9.21 0.01 -11.01
CA PRO A 18 -9.83 0.48 -9.78
C PRO A 18 -9.87 2.00 -9.76
N GLU A 19 -11.01 2.55 -9.37
CA GLU A 19 -11.14 3.98 -9.11
C GLU A 19 -10.39 4.30 -7.80
N LEU A 20 -9.18 4.86 -7.93
CA LEU A 20 -8.34 5.21 -6.78
C LEU A 20 -8.96 6.33 -5.93
N ILE A 21 -8.78 6.25 -4.62
CA ILE A 21 -9.21 7.32 -3.72
C ILE A 21 -8.14 8.43 -3.72
N ARG A 22 -8.46 9.55 -4.37
CA ARG A 22 -7.64 10.78 -4.44
C ARG A 22 -8.32 11.96 -3.75
N LYS A 23 -8.40 11.92 -2.42
CA LYS A 23 -8.97 13.01 -1.63
C LYS A 23 -7.89 14.06 -1.32
N LYS A 24 -8.13 15.32 -1.67
CA LYS A 24 -7.28 16.46 -1.27
C LYS A 24 -7.28 16.66 0.25
N GLY A 25 -6.19 17.18 0.79
CA GLY A 25 -6.01 17.49 2.20
C GLY A 25 -4.76 16.84 2.80
N ARG A 26 -4.58 17.05 4.10
CA ARG A 26 -3.46 16.50 4.87
C ARG A 26 -3.83 15.21 5.56
N PHE A 27 -2.95 14.22 5.48
CA PHE A 27 -3.15 12.89 6.06
C PHE A 27 -1.92 12.45 6.82
N PRO A 28 -2.07 11.61 7.87
CA PRO A 28 -0.93 11.05 8.57
C PRO A 28 -0.14 10.15 7.63
N THR A 29 1.19 10.13 7.80
CA THR A 29 2.09 9.32 6.97
C THR A 29 2.95 8.37 7.80
N ILE A 30 3.31 7.24 7.21
CA ILE A 30 4.38 6.38 7.71
C ILE A 30 5.60 6.72 6.88
N GLU A 31 6.68 7.14 7.53
CA GLU A 31 7.93 7.45 6.87
C GLU A 31 8.91 6.29 7.03
N ILE A 32 9.57 5.92 5.94
CA ILE A 32 10.51 4.81 5.85
C ILE A 32 11.85 5.34 5.36
N ASP A 33 12.91 5.09 6.12
CA ASP A 33 14.29 5.35 5.73
C ASP A 33 14.77 4.31 4.72
N ILE A 34 14.55 4.58 3.44
CA ILE A 34 14.91 3.64 2.37
C ILE A 34 16.41 3.52 2.17
N GLY A 35 17.18 4.53 2.57
CA GLY A 35 18.65 4.46 2.57
C GLY A 35 19.21 3.42 3.53
N ASN A 36 18.41 2.98 4.52
CA ASN A 36 18.83 2.01 5.53
C ASN A 36 17.93 0.76 5.59
N ILE A 37 17.14 0.51 4.54
CA ILE A 37 16.29 -0.68 4.52
C ILE A 37 17.16 -1.95 4.48
N PRO A 38 16.79 -3.05 5.17
CA PRO A 38 17.59 -4.26 5.14
C PRO A 38 17.72 -4.81 3.71
N LYS A 39 18.93 -5.21 3.30
CA LYS A 39 19.26 -5.68 1.94
C LYS A 39 18.28 -6.67 1.32
N LYS A 40 17.67 -7.54 2.14
CA LYS A 40 16.66 -8.52 1.68
C LYS A 40 15.38 -7.87 1.10
N PHE A 41 15.18 -6.57 1.30
CA PHE A 41 14.04 -5.80 0.81
C PHE A 41 14.41 -4.72 -0.22
N GLU A 42 15.69 -4.40 -0.40
CA GLU A 42 16.20 -3.21 -1.11
C GLU A 42 15.61 -3.00 -2.52
N ASN A 43 15.33 -4.09 -3.25
CA ASN A 43 14.81 -4.00 -4.62
C ASN A 43 13.29 -4.07 -4.73
N ASN A 44 12.56 -4.35 -3.64
CA ASN A 44 11.13 -4.61 -3.72
C ASN A 44 10.41 -4.50 -2.38
N TRP A 45 10.77 -3.48 -1.60
CA TRP A 45 10.22 -3.34 -0.26
C TRP A 45 8.74 -2.96 -0.29
N THR A 46 8.26 -2.27 -1.33
CA THR A 46 6.85 -1.94 -1.55
C THR A 46 5.99 -3.20 -1.67
N ASN A 47 6.49 -4.31 -2.21
CA ASN A 47 5.78 -5.59 -2.16
C ASN A 47 5.56 -6.11 -0.73
N THR A 48 6.37 -5.69 0.24
CA THR A 48 6.10 -5.99 1.66
C THR A 48 4.88 -5.22 2.15
N VAL A 49 4.70 -3.96 1.73
CA VAL A 49 3.50 -3.17 2.03
C VAL A 49 2.25 -3.83 1.43
N VAL A 50 2.33 -4.26 0.17
CA VAL A 50 1.21 -4.95 -0.51
C VAL A 50 0.84 -6.25 0.20
N LYS A 51 1.83 -7.08 0.57
CA LYS A 51 1.60 -8.32 1.32
C LYS A 51 0.92 -8.07 2.67
N ILE A 52 1.45 -7.15 3.47
CA ILE A 52 0.87 -6.76 4.76
C ILE A 52 -0.58 -6.28 4.58
N THR A 53 -0.83 -5.50 3.53
CA THR A 53 -2.17 -5.00 3.20
C THR A 53 -3.12 -6.13 2.84
N LYS A 54 -2.69 -7.06 1.98
CA LYS A 54 -3.47 -8.23 1.60
C LYS A 54 -3.84 -9.10 2.80
N GLU A 55 -2.89 -9.39 3.67
CA GLU A 55 -3.11 -10.14 4.91
C GLU A 55 -4.18 -9.44 5.77
N TRP A 56 -4.03 -8.14 6.02
CA TRP A 56 -5.00 -7.39 6.81
C TRP A 56 -6.41 -7.40 6.18
N VAL A 57 -6.51 -7.22 4.87
CA VAL A 57 -7.79 -7.22 4.14
C VAL A 57 -8.50 -8.56 4.26
N ILE A 58 -7.76 -9.66 4.14
CA ILE A 58 -8.28 -11.02 4.28
C ILE A 58 -8.74 -11.25 5.72
N ASP A 59 -7.87 -11.00 6.69
CA ASP A 59 -8.12 -11.26 8.12
C ASP A 59 -9.29 -10.45 8.66
N ARG A 60 -9.40 -9.18 8.25
CA ARG A 60 -10.47 -8.27 8.68
C ARG A 60 -11.71 -8.34 7.81
N LYS A 61 -11.70 -9.15 6.74
CA LYS A 61 -12.78 -9.24 5.74
C LYS A 61 -13.19 -7.84 5.23
N TYR A 62 -12.22 -6.98 4.99
CA TYR A 62 -12.47 -5.58 4.64
C TYR A 62 -13.05 -5.44 3.22
N THR A 63 -14.26 -4.90 3.10
CA THR A 63 -14.99 -4.80 1.82
C THR A 63 -15.02 -3.41 1.20
N LYS A 64 -14.67 -2.37 1.96
CA LYS A 64 -14.72 -0.97 1.50
C LYS A 64 -13.53 -0.66 0.57
N LYS A 65 -13.54 0.54 -0.02
CA LYS A 65 -12.46 1.05 -0.88
C LYS A 65 -11.32 1.65 -0.05
N GLY A 66 -10.10 1.61 -0.56
CA GLY A 66 -8.89 2.15 0.05
C GLY A 66 -7.76 2.26 -0.95
N THR A 67 -6.92 3.29 -0.85
CA THR A 67 -5.69 3.39 -1.65
C THR A 67 -4.52 3.71 -0.74
N LEU A 68 -3.42 2.96 -0.91
CA LEU A 68 -2.12 3.32 -0.37
C LEU A 68 -1.35 4.11 -1.40
N TRP A 69 -0.78 5.21 -0.95
CA TRP A 69 0.01 6.14 -1.76
C TRP A 69 1.44 6.21 -1.24
N ILE A 70 2.37 6.49 -2.14
CA ILE A 70 3.79 6.70 -1.85
C ILE A 70 4.31 8.00 -2.44
N TRP A 71 5.20 8.65 -1.70
CA TRP A 71 5.96 9.80 -2.17
C TRP A 71 7.38 9.74 -1.62
N THR A 72 8.36 10.03 -2.46
CA THR A 72 9.79 9.95 -2.14
C THR A 72 10.36 11.35 -1.95
N ALA A 73 11.04 11.60 -0.84
CA ALA A 73 11.67 12.89 -0.55
C ALA A 73 12.92 12.74 0.34
N PRO A 74 13.86 13.70 0.29
CA PRO A 74 14.96 13.73 1.24
C PRO A 74 14.43 14.03 2.65
N SER A 75 15.02 13.40 3.66
CA SER A 75 14.63 13.55 5.06
C SER A 75 15.84 13.58 6.00
N TYR A 76 15.69 14.29 7.11
CA TYR A 76 16.60 14.31 8.25
C TYR A 76 16.01 13.65 9.50
N ASN A 77 14.83 13.02 9.38
CA ASN A 77 14.12 12.44 10.51
C ASN A 77 14.76 11.16 11.04
N PHE A 78 15.77 10.63 10.34
CA PHE A 78 16.49 9.42 10.68
C PHE A 78 17.97 9.70 10.91
N GLN A 79 18.49 9.16 12.01
CA GLN A 79 19.93 9.06 12.32
C GLN A 79 20.73 10.38 12.23
N ASN A 80 20.07 11.55 12.30
CA ASN A 80 20.66 12.89 12.21
C ASN A 80 21.48 13.16 10.93
N ASN A 81 21.23 12.41 9.85
CA ASN A 81 21.89 12.60 8.55
C ASN A 81 20.82 12.67 7.45
N MET A 82 21.16 13.33 6.33
CA MET A 82 20.28 13.35 5.17
C MET A 82 20.20 11.95 4.55
N THR A 83 18.98 11.44 4.41
CA THR A 83 18.68 10.17 3.74
C THR A 83 17.53 10.37 2.76
N TRP A 84 17.35 9.44 1.83
CA TRP A 84 16.12 9.33 1.08
C TRP A 84 15.07 8.60 1.92
N SER A 85 13.86 9.12 1.94
CA SER A 85 12.75 8.51 2.64
C SER A 85 11.53 8.40 1.74
N GLU A 86 10.73 7.38 2.02
CA GLU A 86 9.44 7.19 1.37
C GLU A 86 8.33 7.31 2.39
N PHE A 87 7.34 8.13 2.06
CA PHE A 87 6.17 8.40 2.87
C PHE A 87 5.01 7.58 2.33
N ILE A 88 4.35 6.82 3.20
CA ILE A 88 3.15 6.06 2.89
C ILE A 88 1.95 6.76 3.50
N MET A 89 0.95 7.01 2.67
CA MET A 89 -0.34 7.55 3.07
C MET A 89 -1.45 6.54 2.78
N ALA A 90 -2.39 6.40 3.70
CA ALA A 90 -3.57 5.55 3.53
C ALA A 90 -4.83 6.41 3.40
N GLN A 91 -5.51 6.35 2.25
CA GLN A 91 -6.79 7.01 2.04
C GLN A 91 -7.92 5.99 1.94
N GLY A 92 -9.06 6.27 2.59
CA GLY A 92 -10.21 5.37 2.64
C GLY A 92 -10.05 4.15 3.55
N LEU A 93 -8.83 3.83 3.98
CA LEU A 93 -8.54 2.78 4.95
C LEU A 93 -8.69 3.30 6.39
N PRO A 94 -9.17 2.46 7.32
CA PRO A 94 -9.40 2.89 8.70
C PRO A 94 -8.09 3.09 9.48
N LYS A 95 -8.16 3.84 10.59
CA LYS A 95 -6.98 4.18 11.40
C LYS A 95 -6.27 2.94 11.99
N ASP A 96 -7.02 1.89 12.31
CA ASP A 96 -6.46 0.63 12.83
C ASP A 96 -5.60 -0.09 11.78
N PHE A 97 -5.99 -0.05 10.49
CA PHE A 97 -5.15 -0.51 9.39
C PHE A 97 -3.81 0.23 9.38
N PHE A 98 -3.84 1.56 9.49
CA PHE A 98 -2.63 2.38 9.44
C PHE A 98 -1.67 2.04 10.60
N ASN A 99 -2.22 1.81 11.80
CA ASN A 99 -1.45 1.36 12.95
C ASN A 99 -0.88 -0.05 12.76
N TYR A 100 -1.68 -0.96 12.20
CA TYR A 100 -1.26 -2.32 11.86
C TYR A 100 -0.09 -2.30 10.87
N LEU A 101 -0.23 -1.54 9.78
CA LEU A 101 0.79 -1.40 8.75
C LEU A 101 2.11 -0.89 9.35
N CYS A 102 2.07 0.21 10.12
CA CYS A 102 3.28 0.73 10.76
C CYS A 102 3.95 -0.31 11.69
N THR A 103 3.15 -1.08 12.43
CA THR A 103 3.66 -2.13 13.34
C THR A 103 4.34 -3.24 12.55
N GLN A 104 3.73 -3.72 11.48
CA GLN A 104 4.29 -4.77 10.63
C GLN A 104 5.54 -4.30 9.89
N LEU A 105 5.58 -3.06 9.40
CA LEU A 105 6.77 -2.49 8.76
C LEU A 105 7.92 -2.34 9.75
N LYS A 106 7.66 -1.88 10.98
CA LYS A 106 8.67 -1.86 12.05
C LYS A 106 9.20 -3.25 12.40
N HIS A 107 8.36 -4.27 12.35
CA HIS A 107 8.77 -5.65 12.56
C HIS A 107 9.67 -6.16 11.43
N ASN A 108 9.30 -5.87 10.18
CA ASN A 108 10.05 -6.33 9.01
C ASN A 108 11.36 -5.58 8.79
N PHE A 109 11.34 -4.25 8.85
CA PHE A 109 12.48 -3.40 8.49
C PHE A 109 13.31 -3.01 9.69
N GLY A 110 12.69 -2.86 10.86
CA GLY A 110 13.33 -2.41 12.09
C GLY A 110 12.70 -1.12 12.62
N LYS A 111 12.61 -1.02 13.95
CA LYS A 111 11.94 0.10 14.64
C LYS A 111 12.55 1.47 14.36
N ASN A 112 13.84 1.51 14.00
CA ASN A 112 14.56 2.75 13.73
C ASN A 112 14.45 3.20 12.27
N ILE A 113 13.91 2.36 11.37
CA ILE A 113 13.76 2.64 9.94
C ILE A 113 12.35 3.15 9.61
N VAL A 114 11.37 2.88 10.48
CA VAL A 114 9.97 3.20 10.23
C VAL A 114 9.40 4.05 11.35
N LYS A 115 8.79 5.19 11.02
CA LYS A 115 8.17 6.10 11.99
C LYS A 115 6.80 6.55 11.51
N PHE A 116 5.95 6.95 12.45
CA PHE A 116 4.85 7.84 12.10
C PHE A 116 5.45 9.23 11.88
N SER A 117 5.07 9.86 10.79
CA SER A 117 5.47 11.22 10.46
C SER A 117 4.26 12.13 10.46
N GLU A 118 4.52 13.42 10.31
CA GLU A 118 3.50 14.46 10.36
C GLU A 118 2.46 14.30 9.23
N TYR A 119 1.42 15.10 9.33
CA TYR A 119 0.38 15.17 8.32
C TYR A 119 0.92 15.85 7.05
N VAL A 120 1.08 15.09 5.96
CA VAL A 120 1.56 15.59 4.66
C VAL A 120 0.37 15.88 3.75
N GLU A 121 0.44 16.96 2.98
CA GLU A 121 -0.56 17.31 1.97
C GLU A 121 -0.49 16.32 0.81
N PHE A 122 -1.65 15.79 0.41
CA PHE A 122 -1.74 14.97 -0.79
C PHE A 122 -1.65 15.83 -2.06
N SER A 123 -0.76 15.47 -2.97
CA SER A 123 -0.58 16.10 -4.29
C SER A 123 -0.59 15.05 -5.40
N ASP A 124 -0.56 15.49 -6.65
CA ASP A 124 -0.54 14.59 -7.82
C ASP A 124 0.82 13.88 -8.00
N GLU A 125 1.84 14.25 -7.24
CA GLU A 125 3.17 13.59 -7.24
C GLU A 125 3.17 12.26 -6.47
N TRP A 126 2.10 11.96 -5.73
CA TRP A 126 1.95 10.69 -5.03
C TRP A 126 1.61 9.57 -6.02
N MET A 127 2.39 8.50 -5.97
CA MET A 127 2.19 7.28 -6.76
C MET A 127 1.36 6.27 -5.97
N SER A 128 0.58 5.44 -6.65
CA SER A 128 -0.19 4.39 -5.97
C SER A 128 0.74 3.21 -5.63
N ILE A 129 0.64 2.67 -4.41
CA ILE A 129 1.28 1.39 -4.07
C ILE A 129 0.32 0.26 -4.40
N CYS A 130 -0.90 0.35 -3.87
CA CYS A 130 -1.96 -0.61 -4.12
C CYS A 130 -3.33 -0.01 -3.81
N HIS A 131 -4.34 -0.57 -4.46
CA HIS A 131 -5.74 -0.34 -4.20
C HIS A 131 -6.37 -1.53 -3.47
N VAL A 132 -7.37 -1.24 -2.63
CA VAL A 132 -8.16 -2.20 -1.88
C VAL A 132 -9.63 -1.90 -2.11
N GLU A 133 -10.41 -2.92 -2.39
CA GLU A 133 -11.84 -2.86 -2.68
C GLU A 133 -12.38 -4.30 -2.72
N LYS A 134 -13.61 -4.52 -2.25
CA LYS A 134 -14.29 -5.83 -2.36
C LYS A 134 -13.42 -7.01 -1.88
N ARG A 135 -12.63 -6.80 -0.82
CA ARG A 135 -11.71 -7.78 -0.20
C ARG A 135 -10.54 -8.21 -1.09
N LYS A 136 -10.26 -7.50 -2.17
CA LYS A 136 -9.15 -7.73 -3.07
C LYS A 136 -8.13 -6.60 -2.94
N VAL A 137 -6.89 -6.91 -3.30
CA VAL A 137 -5.80 -5.94 -3.40
C VAL A 137 -5.29 -5.97 -4.83
N TRP A 138 -5.15 -4.79 -5.41
CA TRP A 138 -4.57 -4.61 -6.74
C TRP A 138 -3.33 -3.74 -6.65
N GLN A 139 -2.29 -4.12 -7.36
CA GLN A 139 -1.07 -3.33 -7.51
C GLN A 139 -0.99 -2.86 -8.96
N GLU A 140 -0.54 -1.63 -9.14
CA GLU A 140 -0.27 -1.07 -10.47
C GLU A 140 0.87 -1.89 -11.11
N ASP A 141 0.60 -2.50 -12.27
CA ASP A 141 1.57 -3.30 -13.06
C ASP A 141 2.25 -2.39 -14.10
N ASP A 142 1.49 -1.45 -14.66
CA ASP A 142 1.96 -0.30 -15.45
C ASP A 142 1.02 0.91 -15.25
N PRO A 143 1.34 2.13 -15.73
CA PRO A 143 0.51 3.34 -15.54
C PRO A 143 -0.95 3.24 -16.03
N TYR A 144 -1.27 2.18 -16.77
CA TYR A 144 -2.56 1.89 -17.36
C TYR A 144 -3.08 0.51 -16.94
N THR A 145 -2.40 -0.30 -16.12
CA THR A 145 -2.91 -1.64 -15.77
C THR A 145 -2.69 -1.98 -14.30
N TYR A 146 -3.66 -2.67 -13.71
CA TYR A 146 -3.60 -3.14 -12.34
C TYR A 146 -3.73 -4.66 -12.31
N LYS A 147 -2.83 -5.31 -11.59
CA LYS A 147 -2.87 -6.74 -11.37
C LYS A 147 -3.44 -7.03 -9.98
N GLN A 148 -4.43 -7.92 -9.93
CA GLN A 148 -4.91 -8.46 -8.66
C GLN A 148 -3.81 -9.36 -8.07
N ILE A 149 -3.46 -9.16 -6.80
CA ILE A 149 -2.38 -9.90 -6.13
C ILE A 149 -2.89 -10.85 -5.07
#